data_AF-A0A959S132-F1
#
_entry.id   AF-A0A959S132-F1
#
_cell.length_a   1.000
_cell.length_b   1.000
_cell.length_c   1.000
_cell.angle_alpha   90.00
_cell.angle_beta   90.00
_cell.angle_gamma   90.00
#
_symmetry.space_group_name_H-M   'P 1'
#
loop_
_entity.id
_entity.type
_entity.pdbx_description
1 polymer ?
#
loop_
_entity_poly.entity_id
_entity_poly.type
_entity_poly.pdbx_seq_one_letter_code
_entity_poly.pdbx_strand_id
1 'polypeptide(L)'
;MSPPVKVESFDHLKQLAYRENGDYVHFYTLLAGGLARSSKRISYRPDSSEFLIINEIDESDEEVVEGELASRTNLVEAVERGAMFCCD
;
A
#
# COMPACT_ATOMS: atom_id res chain seq x y z
N MET A 1 12.30 2.03 16.32
CA MET A 1 11.38 1.61 15.26
C MET A 1 10.16 1.01 15.92
N SER A 2 8.99 1.55 15.60
CA SER A 2 7.71 0.95 16.01
C SER A 2 7.53 -0.40 15.29
N PRO A 3 6.79 -1.35 15.88
CA PRO A 3 6.46 -2.58 15.16
C PRO A 3 5.60 -2.25 13.92
N PRO A 4 5.71 -3.02 12.83
CA PRO A 4 4.84 -2.86 11.67
C PRO A 4 3.36 -3.01 12.04
N VAL A 5 2.51 -2.16 11.45
CA VAL A 5 1.06 -2.20 11.62
C VAL A 5 0.45 -3.04 10.51
N LYS A 6 -0.25 -4.12 10.84
CA LYS A 6 -0.98 -4.92 9.85
C LYS A 6 -2.15 -4.10 9.30
N VAL A 7 -2.31 -4.10 7.98
CA VAL A 7 -3.43 -3.44 7.32
C VAL A 7 -4.64 -4.39 7.39
N GLU A 8 -5.75 -3.90 7.95
CA GLU A 8 -6.92 -4.72 8.30
C GLU A 8 -8.06 -4.60 7.28
N SER A 9 -8.09 -3.49 6.53
CA SER A 9 -9.12 -3.21 5.55
C SER A 9 -8.63 -2.19 4.55
N PHE A 10 -9.39 -2.02 3.48
CA PHE A 10 -9.07 -1.03 2.46
C PHE A 10 -9.19 0.41 2.98
N ASP A 11 -10.18 0.69 3.84
CA ASP A 11 -10.27 1.99 4.53
C ASP A 11 -9.09 2.22 5.46
N HIS A 12 -8.60 1.17 6.13
CA HIS A 12 -7.40 1.26 6.95
C HIS A 12 -6.16 1.55 6.10
N LEU A 13 -6.04 0.97 4.91
CA LEU A 13 -4.96 1.31 3.96
C LEU A 13 -4.98 2.80 3.60
N LYS A 14 -6.16 3.36 3.26
CA LYS A 14 -6.31 4.78 2.95
C LYS A 14 -5.86 5.68 4.10
N GLN A 15 -6.27 5.34 5.32
CA GLN A 15 -5.87 6.09 6.52
C GLN A 15 -4.36 6.05 6.75
N LEU A 16 -3.73 4.88 6.58
CA LEU A 16 -2.29 4.72 6.78
C LEU A 16 -1.47 5.40 5.70
N ALA A 17 -1.93 5.37 4.45
CA ALA A 17 -1.23 5.93 3.29
C ALA A 17 -1.44 7.45 3.10
N TYR A 18 -2.37 8.05 3.86
CA TYR A 18 -2.61 9.49 3.77
C TYR A 18 -1.60 10.29 4.61
N ARG A 19 -1.04 11.35 4.01
CA ARG A 19 -0.28 12.40 4.69
C ARG A 19 -0.74 13.75 4.15
N GLU A 20 -0.91 14.74 5.03
CA GLU A 20 -1.40 16.09 4.63
C GLU A 20 -0.47 16.76 3.61
N ASN A 21 0.84 16.50 3.70
CA ASN A 21 1.85 17.02 2.77
C ASN A 21 2.01 16.16 1.49
N GLY A 22 1.27 15.06 1.36
CA GLY A 22 1.37 14.13 0.23
C GLY A 22 2.55 13.16 0.28
N ASP A 23 3.30 13.10 1.39
CA ASP A 23 4.42 12.18 1.54
C ASP A 23 4.00 10.71 1.39
N TYR A 24 4.93 9.91 0.90
CA TYR A 24 4.74 8.47 0.80
C TYR A 24 5.01 7.79 2.14
N VAL A 25 4.27 6.74 2.39
CA VAL A 25 4.41 5.87 3.56
C VAL A 25 4.94 4.53 3.10
N HIS A 26 5.84 3.94 3.89
CA HIS A 26 6.41 2.64 3.57
C HIS A 26 5.45 1.50 3.95
N PHE A 27 5.21 0.63 2.98
CA PHE A 27 4.47 -0.60 3.14
C PHE A 27 5.27 -1.79 2.63
N TYR A 28 4.91 -2.98 3.08
CA TYR A 28 5.30 -4.20 2.40
C TYR A 28 4.14 -5.20 2.37
N THR A 29 4.19 -6.06 1.37
CA THR A 29 3.34 -7.25 1.26
C THR A 29 4.19 -8.50 1.44
N LEU A 30 3.72 -9.43 2.26
CA LEU A 30 4.35 -10.74 2.42
C LEU A 30 3.98 -11.63 1.24
N LEU A 31 5.00 -12.27 0.67
CA LEU A 31 4.88 -13.19 -0.46
C LEU A 31 5.30 -14.59 -0.04
N ALA A 32 4.80 -15.62 -0.74
CA ALA A 32 5.16 -17.02 -0.53
C ALA A 32 5.11 -17.47 0.95
N GLY A 33 4.04 -17.10 1.67
CA GLY A 33 3.87 -17.46 3.08
C GLY A 33 4.81 -16.72 4.04
N GLY A 34 5.37 -15.57 3.63
CA GLY A 34 6.28 -14.75 4.44
C GLY A 34 7.77 -14.98 4.17
N LEU A 35 8.11 -15.80 3.18
CA LEU A 35 9.50 -16.05 2.78
C LEU A 35 10.14 -14.88 2.02
N ALA A 36 9.31 -14.04 1.40
CA ALA A 36 9.74 -12.84 0.70
C ALA A 36 8.81 -11.67 1.02
N ARG A 37 9.29 -10.46 0.77
CA ARG A 37 8.50 -9.23 0.89
C ARG A 37 8.60 -8.42 -0.40
N SER A 38 7.50 -7.81 -0.81
CA SER A 38 7.50 -6.74 -1.81
C SER A 38 7.26 -5.42 -1.10
N SER A 39 8.32 -4.61 -1.01
CA SER A 39 8.28 -3.27 -0.45
C SER A 39 7.70 -2.27 -1.45
N LYS A 40 6.92 -1.33 -0.93
CA LYS A 40 6.24 -0.30 -1.70
C LYS A 40 6.23 1.00 -0.89
N ARG A 41 6.20 2.13 -1.59
CA ARG A 41 5.88 3.44 -1.01
C ARG A 41 4.53 3.87 -1.56
N ILE A 42 3.59 4.18 -0.68
CA ILE A 42 2.21 4.47 -1.07
C ILE A 42 1.77 5.80 -0.47
N SER A 43 1.13 6.63 -1.30
CA SER A 43 0.44 7.85 -0.89
C SER A 43 -1.01 7.77 -1.36
N TYR A 44 -1.96 8.16 -0.52
CA TYR A 44 -3.38 8.27 -0.88
C TYR A 44 -3.82 9.74 -0.92
N ARG A 45 -4.43 10.15 -2.03
CA ARG A 45 -4.97 11.48 -2.26
C ARG A 45 -6.51 11.45 -2.19
N PRO A 46 -7.13 11.94 -1.10
CA PRO A 46 -8.58 11.85 -0.91
C PRO A 46 -9.38 12.80 -1.81
N ASP A 47 -8.76 13.88 -2.31
CA ASP A 47 -9.38 14.85 -3.22
C ASP A 47 -9.65 14.26 -4.60
N SER A 48 -8.75 13.42 -5.11
CA SER A 48 -8.90 12.71 -6.38
C SER A 48 -9.29 11.24 -6.23
N SER A 49 -9.34 10.71 -4.99
CA SER A 49 -9.53 9.27 -4.72
C SER A 49 -8.50 8.39 -5.44
N GLU A 50 -7.23 8.81 -5.38
CA GLU A 50 -6.12 8.16 -6.08
C GLU A 50 -5.06 7.63 -5.14
N PHE A 51 -4.46 6.52 -5.54
CA PHE A 51 -3.25 5.97 -4.96
C PHE A 51 -2.07 6.25 -5.87
N LEU A 52 -0.97 6.73 -5.29
CA LEU A 52 0.34 6.76 -5.90
C LEU A 52 1.18 5.67 -5.28
N ILE A 53 1.64 4.74 -6.10
CA ILE A 53 2.31 3.53 -5.66
C ILE A 53 3.67 3.47 -6.34
N ILE A 54 4.74 3.43 -5.54
CA ILE A 54 6.09 3.16 -6.03
C ILE A 54 6.46 1.74 -5.60
N ASN A 55 6.70 0.86 -6.57
CA ASN A 55 7.20 -0.48 -6.33
C ASN A 55 8.72 -0.42 -6.17
N GLU A 56 9.25 -0.78 -5.01
CA GLU A 56 10.69 -0.66 -4.75
C GLU A 56 11.52 -1.83 -5.31
N ILE A 57 10.87 -2.83 -5.89
CA ILE A 57 11.56 -3.97 -6.53
C ILE A 57 12.12 -3.58 -7.89
N ASP A 58 11.31 -2.87 -8.69
CA ASP A 58 11.60 -2.53 -10.09
C ASP A 58 11.58 -1.02 -10.35
N GLU A 59 11.42 -0.23 -9.29
CA GLU A 59 11.35 1.24 -9.30
C GLU A 59 10.19 1.79 -10.15
N SER A 60 9.20 0.96 -10.50
CA SER A 60 8.01 1.41 -11.22
C SER A 60 7.11 2.25 -10.32
N ASP A 61 6.52 3.29 -10.91
CA ASP A 61 5.48 4.10 -10.30
C ASP A 61 4.15 3.94 -11.03
N GLU A 62 3.06 3.93 -10.27
CA GLU A 62 1.70 3.82 -10.79
C GLU A 62 0.77 4.77 -10.05
N GLU A 63 -0.01 5.54 -10.82
CA GLU A 63 -1.17 6.27 -10.35
C GLU A 63 -2.43 5.46 -10.67
N VAL A 64 -3.24 5.19 -9.64
CA VAL A 64 -4.41 4.32 -9.72
C VAL A 64 -5.57 4.91 -8.94
N VAL A 65 -6.68 5.18 -9.61
CA VAL A 65 -7.93 5.58 -8.94
C VAL A 65 -8.48 4.43 -8.11
N GLU A 66 -9.16 4.74 -7.01
CA GLU A 66 -9.68 3.77 -6.03
C GLU A 66 -10.48 2.62 -6.68
N GLY A 67 -11.30 2.95 -7.69
CA GLY A 67 -12.14 1.96 -8.40
C GLY A 67 -11.37 0.97 -9.30
N GLU A 68 -10.11 1.25 -9.63
CA GLU A 68 -9.26 0.41 -10.50
C GLU A 68 -8.20 -0.38 -9.71
N LEU A 69 -8.10 -0.16 -8.40
CA LEU A 69 -7.01 -0.69 -7.60
C LEU A 69 -6.95 -2.22 -7.61
N ALA A 70 -8.10 -2.88 -7.56
CA ALA A 70 -8.20 -4.34 -7.56
C ALA A 70 -7.88 -4.97 -8.92
N SER A 71 -8.10 -4.27 -10.03
CA SER A 71 -7.83 -4.78 -11.38
C SER A 71 -6.41 -4.49 -11.86
N ARG A 72 -5.78 -3.45 -11.32
CA ARG A 72 -4.43 -3.01 -11.71
C ARG A 72 -3.34 -3.45 -10.74
N THR A 73 -3.66 -3.68 -9.47
CA THR A 73 -2.68 -3.98 -8.43
C THR A 73 -3.09 -5.20 -7.62
N ASN A 74 -2.15 -5.75 -6.84
CA ASN A 74 -2.42 -6.81 -5.87
C ASN A 74 -2.66 -6.30 -4.45
N LEU A 75 -2.82 -4.99 -4.24
CA LEU A 75 -2.95 -4.40 -2.91
C LEU A 75 -4.23 -4.85 -2.19
N VAL A 76 -5.36 -4.86 -2.91
CA VAL A 76 -6.66 -5.29 -2.34
C VAL A 76 -6.58 -6.74 -1.87
N GLU A 77 -6.08 -7.63 -2.72
CA GLU A 77 -5.88 -9.05 -2.37
C GLU A 77 -4.93 -9.21 -1.17
N ALA A 78 -3.83 -8.44 -1.12
CA ALA A 78 -2.88 -8.52 -0.02
C ALA A 78 -3.49 -8.09 1.32
N VAL A 79 -4.36 -7.08 1.32
CA VAL A 79 -5.12 -6.65 2.50
C VAL A 79 -6.12 -7.72 2.92
N GLU A 80 -6.92 -8.25 1.98
CA GLU A 80 -7.91 -9.30 2.26
C GLU A 80 -7.27 -10.57 2.83
N ARG A 81 -6.06 -10.91 2.40
CA ARG A 81 -5.27 -12.04 2.92
C ARG A 81 -4.53 -11.74 4.22
N GLY A 82 -4.59 -10.50 4.74
CA GLY A 82 -3.84 -10.08 5.93
C GLY A 82 -2.32 -10.10 5.73
N ALA A 83 -1.86 -9.94 4.49
CA ALA A 83 -0.47 -10.02 4.09
C ALA A 83 0.22 -8.65 3.94
N MET A 84 -0.51 -7.54 4.12
CA MET A 84 0.00 -6.18 3.96
C MET A 84 0.27 -5.51 5.31
N PHE A 85 1.39 -4.79 5.40
CA PHE A 85 1.84 -4.11 6.61
C PHE A 85 2.38 -2.72 6.28
N CYS A 86 2.10 -1.76 7.15
CA CYS A 86 2.68 -0.42 7.18
C CYS A 86 3.88 -0.40 8.14
N CYS A 87 4.96 0.24 7.76
CA CYS A 87 6.18 0.36 8.55
C CYS A 87 6.71 1.77 8.41
N ASP A 88 6.31 2.61 9.35
CA ASP A 88 6.78 3.99 9.54
C ASP A 88 7.54 4.07 10.87
#